data_AF-A0A1I0Z8Y9-F1
#
_entry.id   AF-A0A1I0Z8Y9-F1
#
_cell.length_a   1.000
_cell.length_b   1.000
_cell.length_c   1.000
_cell.angle_alpha   90.00
_cell.angle_beta   90.00
_cell.angle_gamma   90.00
#
_symmetry.space_group_name_H-M   'P 1'
#
loop_
_entity.id
_entity.type
_entity.pdbx_description
1 polymer ?
#
loop_
_entity_poly.entity_id
_entity_poly.type
_entity_poly.pdbx_seq_one_letter_code
_entity_poly.pdbx_strand_id
1 'polypeptide(L)'
;MNTLNYIKIDFLKNKRQIILIPMFAIFAVLLSKNSNISGASYAMFAGTIVGINAFTSEKIKEIGFISMLPGKNINKVAGRFLYGMINMVILEVLFLALYCIISDFSNTVLDKEKIFLIVLSTMAGIVLISIEYTIFYILGKFKSQSLFTFIMMLPGMLLFFLSVFFLEDEKFLNFLFTRSIEEIYLLVTVAFIIIVSLCFTISVIVVNKKDERND
;
A
#
# COMPACT_ATOMS: atom_id res chain seq x y z
N MET A 1 2.86 18.38 17.59
CA MET A 1 3.56 17.31 16.86
C MET A 1 3.38 17.49 15.37
N ASN A 2 4.45 17.25 14.64
CA ASN A 2 4.46 17.27 13.19
C ASN A 2 4.18 15.85 12.65
N THR A 3 3.81 15.77 11.38
CA THR A 3 3.51 14.52 10.66
C THR A 3 4.58 13.43 10.83
N LEU A 4 5.86 13.82 10.77
CA LEU A 4 7.00 12.90 10.93
C LEU A 4 7.01 12.17 12.28
N ASN A 5 6.54 12.81 13.35
CA ASN A 5 6.50 12.17 14.66
C ASN A 5 5.44 11.07 14.72
N TYR A 6 4.30 11.24 14.04
CA TYR A 6 3.28 10.19 13.93
C TYR A 6 3.81 8.99 13.13
N ILE A 7 4.48 9.24 12.00
CA ILE A 7 5.13 8.19 11.21
C ILE A 7 6.12 7.39 12.07
N LYS A 8 6.97 8.09 12.84
CA LYS A 8 7.96 7.45 13.72
C LYS A 8 7.30 6.58 14.78
N ILE A 9 6.22 7.04 15.40
CA ILE A 9 5.46 6.26 16.38
C ILE A 9 4.95 4.96 15.75
N ASP A 10 4.42 5.03 14.53
CA ASP A 10 3.88 3.86 13.84
C ASP A 10 4.97 2.84 13.46
N PHE A 11 6.12 3.29 13.00
CA PHE A 11 7.27 2.42 12.78
C PHE A 11 7.78 1.77 14.07
N LEU A 12 7.79 2.50 15.19
CA LEU A 12 8.21 1.95 16.48
C LEU A 12 7.23 0.88 16.97
N LYS A 13 5.93 1.11 16.83
CA LYS A 13 4.89 0.13 17.22
C LYS A 13 4.95 -1.14 16.36
N ASN A 14 5.19 -0.98 15.06
CA ASN A 14 5.15 -2.09 14.10
C ASN A 14 6.54 -2.63 13.73
N LYS A 15 7.56 -2.41 14.56
CA LYS A 15 8.96 -2.79 14.26
C LYS A 15 9.13 -4.25 13.83
N ARG A 16 8.35 -5.17 14.42
CA ARG A 16 8.39 -6.60 14.08
C ARG A 16 7.94 -6.90 12.65
N GLN A 17 6.97 -6.14 12.12
CA GLN A 17 6.47 -6.36 10.76
C GLN A 17 7.40 -5.76 9.70
N ILE A 18 8.09 -4.67 10.01
CA ILE A 18 9.14 -4.12 9.14
C ILE A 18 10.25 -5.14 8.90
N ILE A 19 10.60 -5.93 9.93
CA ILE A 19 11.60 -7.00 9.82
C ILE A 19 11.17 -8.10 8.83
N LEU A 20 9.87 -8.24 8.54
CA LEU A 20 9.35 -9.20 7.57
C LEU A 20 9.39 -8.70 6.11
N ILE A 21 9.61 -7.39 5.88
CA ILE A 21 9.66 -6.82 4.51
C ILE A 21 10.69 -7.54 3.61
N PRO A 22 11.94 -7.80 4.05
CA PRO A 22 12.90 -8.53 3.23
C PRO A 22 12.42 -9.94 2.87
N MET A 23 11.76 -10.63 3.80
CA MET A 23 11.20 -11.96 3.56
C MET A 23 10.11 -11.90 2.48
N PHE A 24 9.19 -10.93 2.54
CA PHE A 24 8.16 -10.76 1.52
C PHE A 24 8.73 -10.45 0.14
N ALA A 25 9.76 -9.60 0.06
CA ALA A 25 10.40 -9.31 -1.22
C ALA A 25 11.12 -10.54 -1.80
N ILE A 26 11.75 -11.39 -0.97
CA ILE A 26 12.31 -12.66 -1.43
C ILE A 26 11.21 -13.56 -2.01
N PHE A 27 10.04 -13.65 -1.36
CA PHE A 27 8.91 -14.41 -1.91
C PHE A 27 8.38 -13.81 -3.22
N ALA A 28 8.32 -12.49 -3.34
CA ALA A 28 7.93 -11.80 -4.58
C ALA A 28 8.86 -12.19 -5.75
N VAL A 29 10.17 -12.23 -5.49
CA VAL A 29 11.17 -12.67 -6.47
C VAL A 29 11.04 -14.16 -6.81
N LEU A 30 10.70 -15.01 -5.84
CA LEU A 30 10.46 -16.43 -6.13
C LEU A 30 9.25 -16.62 -7.04
N LEU A 31 8.19 -15.84 -6.85
CA LEU A 31 7.01 -15.84 -7.73
C LEU A 31 7.33 -15.27 -9.11
N SER A 32 8.20 -14.26 -9.18
CA SER A 32 8.60 -13.66 -10.46
C SER A 32 9.31 -14.62 -11.42
N LYS A 33 9.78 -15.79 -10.94
CA LYS A 33 10.32 -16.85 -11.78
C LYS A 33 9.29 -17.46 -12.73
N ASN A 34 8.03 -17.50 -12.32
CA ASN A 34 6.94 -18.01 -13.15
C ASN A 34 6.42 -16.91 -14.08
N SER A 35 6.16 -15.72 -13.52
CA SER A 35 5.75 -14.54 -14.29
C SER A 35 6.14 -13.26 -13.55
N ASN A 36 6.69 -12.26 -14.26
CA ASN A 36 7.09 -11.00 -13.62
C ASN A 36 5.91 -10.28 -12.95
N ILE A 37 4.73 -10.43 -13.55
CA ILE A 37 3.46 -9.89 -13.05
C ILE A 37 3.10 -10.47 -11.70
N SER A 38 3.24 -11.79 -11.49
CA SER A 38 2.93 -12.40 -10.20
C SER A 38 3.85 -11.91 -9.09
N GLY A 39 5.13 -11.69 -9.38
CA GLY A 39 6.08 -11.11 -8.43
C GLY A 39 5.71 -9.68 -8.02
N ALA A 40 5.47 -8.80 -8.99
CA ALA A 40 5.07 -7.41 -8.75
C ALA A 40 3.73 -7.31 -8.01
N SER A 41 2.75 -8.13 -8.43
CA SER A 41 1.44 -8.20 -7.79
C SER A 41 1.52 -8.70 -6.36
N TYR A 42 2.41 -9.65 -6.09
CA TYR A 42 2.63 -10.16 -4.73
C TYR A 42 3.34 -9.13 -3.86
N ALA A 43 4.34 -8.42 -4.40
CA ALA A 43 4.99 -7.31 -3.70
C ALA A 43 3.95 -6.26 -3.30
N MET A 44 3.07 -5.88 -4.23
CA MET A 44 1.97 -4.98 -3.96
C MET A 44 1.05 -5.49 -2.85
N PHE A 45 0.63 -6.76 -2.89
CA PHE A 45 -0.18 -7.38 -1.83
C PHE A 45 0.52 -7.40 -0.47
N ALA A 46 1.79 -7.78 -0.42
CA ALA A 46 2.55 -7.75 0.83
C ALA A 46 2.71 -6.31 1.37
N GLY A 47 2.88 -5.33 0.47
CA GLY A 47 2.95 -3.92 0.80
C GLY A 47 1.66 -3.40 1.44
N THR A 48 0.49 -3.83 0.96
CA THR A 48 -0.80 -3.45 1.55
C THR A 48 -0.96 -4.05 2.94
N ILE A 49 -0.60 -5.33 3.14
CA ILE A 49 -0.59 -5.96 4.48
C ILE A 49 0.28 -5.17 5.45
N VAL A 50 1.52 -4.86 5.05
CA VAL A 50 2.47 -4.15 5.92
C VAL A 50 1.95 -2.73 6.22
N GLY A 51 1.45 -2.03 5.21
CA GLY A 51 0.92 -0.67 5.34
C GLY A 51 -0.30 -0.57 6.26
N ILE A 52 -1.24 -1.51 6.17
CA ILE A 52 -2.48 -1.50 6.98
C ILE A 52 -2.22 -1.64 8.48
N ASN A 53 -1.06 -2.17 8.87
CA ASN A 53 -0.79 -2.49 10.27
C ASN A 53 -0.80 -1.31 11.23
N ALA A 54 -0.61 -0.10 10.73
CA ALA A 54 -0.83 1.12 11.50
C ALA A 54 -2.21 1.12 12.21
N PHE A 55 -3.25 0.62 11.55
CA PHE A 55 -4.61 0.55 12.10
C PHE A 55 -4.90 -0.76 12.82
N THR A 56 -4.42 -1.88 12.30
CA THR A 56 -4.74 -3.18 12.89
C THR A 56 -3.97 -3.42 14.18
N SER A 57 -2.81 -2.80 14.42
CA SER A 57 -2.03 -3.02 15.65
C SER A 57 -2.49 -2.19 16.85
N GLU A 58 -3.33 -1.17 16.64
CA GLU A 58 -3.80 -0.29 17.71
C GLU A 58 -4.78 -0.99 18.66
N LYS A 59 -4.30 -1.30 19.87
CA LYS A 59 -5.16 -1.80 20.94
C LYS A 59 -6.08 -0.70 21.47
N ILE A 60 -7.28 -1.08 21.89
CA ILE A 60 -8.27 -0.17 22.49
C ILE A 60 -7.71 0.57 23.72
N LYS A 61 -6.75 -0.03 24.44
CA LYS A 61 -6.12 0.57 25.62
C LYS A 61 -5.09 1.67 25.29
N GLU A 62 -4.57 1.71 24.07
CA GLU A 62 -3.55 2.69 23.66
C GLU A 62 -4.15 3.96 23.04
N ILE A 63 -5.48 3.99 22.86
CA ILE A 63 -6.20 5.07 22.19
C ILE A 63 -6.06 6.37 22.95
N GLY A 64 -6.31 6.34 24.26
CA GLY A 64 -6.23 7.52 25.13
C GLY A 64 -4.86 8.18 25.05
N PHE A 65 -3.79 7.38 25.00
CA PHE A 65 -2.45 7.91 24.83
C PHE A 65 -2.26 8.59 23.47
N ILE A 66 -2.73 8.00 22.38
CA ILE A 66 -2.59 8.56 21.02
C ILE A 66 -3.45 9.83 20.85
N SER A 67 -4.63 9.90 21.46
CA SER A 67 -5.48 11.10 21.44
C SER A 67 -4.92 12.23 22.30
N MET A 68 -4.14 11.91 23.34
CA MET A 68 -3.44 12.90 24.17
C MET A 68 -2.17 13.47 23.52
N LEU A 69 -1.71 12.91 22.39
CA LEU A 69 -0.53 13.42 21.71
C LEU A 69 -0.81 14.82 21.11
N PRO A 70 0.01 15.83 21.44
CA PRO A 70 -0.26 17.20 21.02
C PRO A 70 -0.10 17.31 19.50
N GLY A 71 -1.16 17.60 18.75
CA GLY A 71 -1.09 17.76 17.29
C GLY A 71 -2.44 18.01 16.64
N LYS A 72 -2.42 18.59 15.43
CA LYS A 72 -3.63 18.74 14.62
C LYS A 72 -4.01 17.39 14.00
N ASN A 73 -5.31 17.11 13.88
CA ASN A 73 -5.83 15.88 13.27
C ASN A 73 -5.28 15.63 11.86
N ILE A 74 -5.10 16.68 11.07
CA ILE A 74 -4.49 16.58 9.74
C ILE A 74 -3.09 15.97 9.77
N ASN A 75 -2.26 16.27 10.78
CA ASN A 75 -0.90 15.73 10.91
C ASN A 75 -0.93 14.25 11.26
N LYS A 76 -1.93 13.82 12.04
CA LYS A 76 -2.16 12.42 12.39
C LYS A 76 -2.60 11.62 11.16
N VAL A 77 -3.56 12.13 10.39
CA VAL A 77 -4.01 11.48 9.14
C VAL A 77 -2.88 11.42 8.13
N ALA A 78 -2.17 12.52 7.90
CA ALA A 78 -1.04 12.55 6.98
C ALA A 78 0.06 11.57 7.39
N GLY A 79 0.31 11.42 8.68
CA GLY A 79 1.32 10.49 9.18
C GLY A 79 0.98 9.04 8.86
N ARG A 80 -0.30 8.66 9.01
CA ARG A 80 -0.77 7.32 8.67
C ARG A 80 -0.67 7.05 7.17
N PHE A 81 -1.18 7.96 6.34
CA PHE A 81 -1.09 7.84 4.87
C PHE A 81 0.36 7.67 4.40
N LEU A 82 1.26 8.52 4.89
CA LEU A 82 2.69 8.43 4.56
C LEU A 82 3.33 7.14 5.07
N TYR A 83 2.97 6.66 6.26
CA TYR A 83 3.46 5.36 6.75
C TYR A 83 3.10 4.23 5.79
N GLY A 84 1.84 4.14 5.36
CA GLY A 84 1.40 3.13 4.39
C GLY A 84 2.14 3.24 3.06
N MET A 85 2.21 4.45 2.50
CA MET A 85 2.93 4.73 1.25
C MET A 85 4.41 4.36 1.32
N ILE A 86 5.09 4.72 2.41
CA ILE A 86 6.52 4.42 2.58
C ILE A 86 6.74 2.90 2.64
N ASN A 87 5.94 2.15 3.39
CA ASN A 87 6.09 0.69 3.45
C ASN A 87 5.86 0.03 2.07
N MET A 88 4.87 0.51 1.32
CA MET A 88 4.59 0.07 -0.04
C MET A 88 5.80 0.30 -0.96
N VAL A 89 6.32 1.52 -0.98
CA VAL A 89 7.48 1.90 -1.81
C VAL A 89 8.74 1.13 -1.40
N ILE A 90 9.01 0.98 -0.09
CA ILE A 90 10.17 0.22 0.38
C ILE A 90 10.11 -1.22 -0.13
N LEU A 91 8.94 -1.86 -0.05
CA LEU A 91 8.80 -3.26 -0.43
C LEU A 91 8.95 -3.44 -1.95
N GLU A 92 8.34 -2.58 -2.76
CA GLU A 92 8.47 -2.60 -4.23
C GLU A 92 9.90 -2.29 -4.69
N VAL A 93 10.56 -1.30 -4.08
CA VAL A 93 11.98 -0.99 -4.37
C VAL A 93 12.89 -2.16 -4.00
N LEU A 94 12.64 -2.81 -2.86
CA LEU A 94 13.43 -3.96 -2.42
C LEU A 94 13.19 -5.18 -3.31
N PHE A 95 11.95 -5.41 -3.76
CA PHE A 95 11.62 -6.39 -4.78
C PHE A 95 12.38 -6.12 -6.08
N LEU A 96 12.30 -4.90 -6.62
CA LEU A 96 13.02 -4.48 -7.83
C LEU A 96 14.53 -4.69 -7.70
N ALA A 97 15.12 -4.26 -6.58
CA ALA A 97 16.55 -4.41 -6.34
C ALA A 97 16.99 -5.88 -6.33
N LEU A 98 16.25 -6.76 -5.63
CA LEU A 98 16.53 -8.19 -5.60
C LEU A 98 16.31 -8.84 -6.97
N TYR A 99 15.27 -8.42 -7.69
CA TYR A 99 15.00 -8.88 -9.05
C TYR A 99 16.16 -8.52 -9.99
N CYS A 100 16.63 -7.26 -9.98
CA CYS A 100 17.78 -6.81 -10.78
C CYS A 100 19.05 -7.64 -10.50
N ILE A 101 19.35 -7.89 -9.22
CA ILE A 101 20.50 -8.70 -8.83
C ILE A 101 20.42 -10.08 -9.47
N ILE A 102 19.26 -10.73 -9.42
CA ILE A 102 19.06 -12.07 -9.98
C ILE A 102 18.98 -12.07 -11.51
N SER A 103 18.46 -11.00 -12.12
CA SER A 103 18.41 -10.85 -13.57
C SER A 103 19.80 -10.70 -14.17
N ASP A 104 20.71 -9.99 -13.49
CA ASP A 104 22.11 -9.87 -13.88
C ASP A 104 22.84 -11.21 -13.85
N PHE A 105 22.53 -12.08 -12.89
CA PHE A 105 23.05 -13.46 -12.87
C PHE A 105 22.49 -14.35 -13.98
N SER A 106 21.34 -13.98 -14.57
CA SER A 106 20.65 -14.79 -15.59
C SER A 106 20.68 -14.19 -16.99
N ASN A 107 21.40 -13.07 -17.21
CA ASN A 107 21.44 -12.31 -18.46
C ASN A 107 20.06 -11.90 -18.98
N THR A 108 19.09 -11.69 -18.10
CA THR A 108 17.75 -11.25 -18.48
C THR A 108 17.66 -9.72 -18.43
N VAL A 109 17.36 -9.08 -19.57
CA VAL A 109 17.23 -7.61 -19.62
C VAL A 109 15.85 -7.20 -19.10
N LEU A 110 15.84 -6.23 -18.18
CA LEU A 110 14.64 -5.53 -17.75
C LEU A 110 14.14 -4.64 -18.89
N ASP A 111 13.02 -5.03 -19.48
CA ASP A 111 12.36 -4.23 -20.49
C ASP A 111 11.59 -3.05 -19.86
N LYS A 112 11.45 -1.96 -20.59
CA LYS A 112 10.72 -0.75 -20.16
C LYS A 112 9.27 -1.07 -19.79
N GLU A 113 8.65 -2.00 -20.50
CA GLU A 113 7.28 -2.46 -20.24
C GLU A 113 7.14 -3.12 -18.85
N LYS A 114 8.15 -3.89 -18.43
CA LYS A 114 8.14 -4.56 -17.11
C LYS A 114 8.28 -3.55 -15.99
N ILE A 115 9.16 -2.57 -16.14
CA ILE A 115 9.32 -1.47 -15.18
C ILE A 115 8.01 -0.68 -15.09
N PHE A 116 7.38 -0.39 -16.22
CA PHE A 116 6.10 0.29 -16.27
C PHE A 116 4.99 -0.44 -15.51
N LEU A 117 4.86 -1.76 -15.69
CA LEU A 117 3.88 -2.58 -14.96
C LEU A 117 4.13 -2.58 -13.44
N ILE A 118 5.39 -2.59 -12.99
CA ILE A 118 5.74 -2.52 -11.56
C ILE A 118 5.40 -1.15 -10.97
N VAL A 119 5.61 -0.07 -11.73
CA VAL A 119 5.19 1.27 -11.30
C VAL A 119 3.66 1.32 -11.18
N LEU A 120 2.93 0.75 -12.14
CA LEU A 120 1.47 0.66 -12.07
C LEU A 120 0.97 -0.16 -10.88
N SER A 121 1.60 -1.32 -10.57
CA SER A 121 1.24 -2.11 -9.38
C SER A 121 1.45 -1.32 -8.09
N THR A 122 2.56 -0.60 -8.00
CA THR A 122 2.87 0.28 -6.86
C THR A 122 1.79 1.34 -6.67
N MET A 123 1.39 2.02 -7.75
CA MET A 123 0.33 3.05 -7.70
C MET A 123 -1.01 2.45 -7.29
N ALA A 124 -1.37 1.28 -7.82
CA ALA A 124 -2.60 0.57 -7.46
C ALA A 124 -2.62 0.18 -5.97
N GLY A 125 -1.50 -0.32 -5.43
CA GLY A 125 -1.43 -0.66 -4.00
C GLY A 125 -1.52 0.55 -3.08
N ILE A 126 -0.94 1.70 -3.45
CA ILE A 126 -1.10 2.94 -2.67
C ILE A 126 -2.57 3.43 -2.67
N VAL A 127 -3.25 3.32 -3.82
CA VAL A 127 -4.69 3.63 -3.91
C VAL A 127 -5.47 2.71 -2.98
N LEU A 128 -5.19 1.41 -2.99
CA LEU A 128 -5.83 0.44 -2.12
C LEU A 128 -5.66 0.80 -0.64
N ILE A 129 -4.42 1.05 -0.19
CA ILE A 129 -4.12 1.46 1.18
C ILE A 129 -4.88 2.75 1.54
N SER A 130 -4.96 3.71 0.62
CA SER A 130 -5.65 4.98 0.84
C SER A 130 -7.16 4.79 1.04
N ILE A 131 -7.77 3.91 0.24
CA ILE A 131 -9.18 3.54 0.38
C ILE A 131 -9.40 2.82 1.71
N GLU A 132 -8.56 1.84 2.05
CA GLU A 132 -8.64 1.09 3.30
C GLU A 132 -8.50 2.02 4.51
N TYR A 133 -7.52 2.93 4.50
CA TYR A 133 -7.36 3.98 5.53
C TYR A 133 -8.60 4.83 5.70
N THR A 134 -9.23 5.25 4.60
CA THR A 134 -10.49 6.00 4.65
C THR A 134 -11.59 5.17 5.32
N ILE A 135 -11.71 3.89 4.96
CA ILE A 135 -12.65 2.96 5.56
C ILE A 135 -12.37 2.79 7.06
N PHE A 136 -11.11 2.64 7.48
CA PHE A 136 -10.72 2.56 8.89
C PHE A 136 -11.15 3.81 9.67
N TYR A 137 -10.94 4.99 9.09
CA TYR A 137 -11.36 6.24 9.71
C TYR A 137 -12.88 6.33 9.86
N ILE A 138 -13.66 5.84 8.88
CA ILE A 138 -15.12 5.82 8.92
C ILE A 138 -15.62 4.81 9.96
N LEU A 139 -15.26 3.54 9.81
CA LEU A 139 -15.77 2.44 10.64
C LEU A 139 -15.31 2.53 12.09
N GLY A 140 -14.17 3.17 12.35
CA GLY A 140 -13.61 3.24 13.70
C GLY A 140 -12.98 1.91 14.11
N LYS A 141 -13.01 1.61 15.41
CA LYS A 141 -12.18 0.54 15.99
C LYS A 141 -12.99 -0.72 16.28
N PHE A 142 -12.41 -1.86 15.91
CA PHE A 142 -13.04 -3.17 16.01
C PHE A 142 -12.65 -3.91 17.29
N LYS A 143 -13.59 -4.68 17.85
CA LYS A 143 -13.36 -5.49 19.07
C LYS A 143 -12.44 -6.70 18.81
N SER A 144 -12.48 -7.28 17.62
CA SER A 144 -11.65 -8.43 17.23
C SER A 144 -10.58 -7.99 16.24
N GLN A 145 -9.34 -7.94 16.70
CA GLN A 145 -8.18 -7.49 15.93
C GLN A 145 -7.81 -8.51 14.82
N SER A 146 -7.94 -9.81 15.09
CA SER A 146 -7.57 -10.88 14.15
C SER A 146 -8.55 -11.00 12.98
N LEU A 147 -9.86 -10.98 13.24
CA LEU A 147 -10.87 -10.97 12.18
C LEU A 147 -10.73 -9.73 11.29
N PHE A 148 -10.37 -8.61 11.90
CA PHE A 148 -10.20 -7.37 11.18
C PHE A 148 -9.00 -7.39 10.25
N THR A 149 -7.86 -7.91 10.70
CA THR A 149 -6.71 -8.13 9.81
C THR A 149 -7.09 -9.02 8.63
N PHE A 150 -7.84 -10.11 8.85
CA PHE A 150 -8.24 -11.00 7.77
C PHE A 150 -9.13 -10.33 6.73
N ILE A 151 -10.19 -9.62 7.17
CA ILE A 151 -11.09 -8.88 6.28
C ILE A 151 -10.31 -7.87 5.43
N MET A 152 -9.29 -7.25 6.01
CA MET A 152 -8.49 -6.21 5.34
C MET A 152 -7.36 -6.77 4.48
N MET A 153 -7.05 -8.06 4.57
CA MET A 153 -6.20 -8.73 3.59
C MET A 153 -6.96 -9.04 2.29
N LEU A 154 -8.29 -9.15 2.35
CA LEU A 154 -9.10 -9.55 1.18
C LEU A 154 -8.96 -8.60 -0.01
N PRO A 155 -9.00 -7.26 0.12
CA PRO A 155 -8.88 -6.37 -1.03
C PRO A 155 -7.53 -6.52 -1.72
N GLY A 156 -6.43 -6.60 -0.96
CA GLY A 156 -5.10 -6.82 -1.51
C GLY A 156 -4.96 -8.19 -2.18
N MET A 157 -5.54 -9.22 -1.56
CA MET A 157 -5.52 -10.59 -2.11
C MET A 157 -6.34 -10.68 -3.41
N LEU A 158 -7.52 -10.06 -3.46
CA LEU A 158 -8.33 -9.98 -4.67
C LEU A 158 -7.56 -9.27 -5.78
N LEU A 159 -6.92 -8.15 -5.48
CA LEU A 159 -6.17 -7.39 -6.48
C LEU A 159 -4.95 -8.18 -7.00
N PHE A 160 -4.28 -8.95 -6.14
CA PHE A 160 -3.24 -9.90 -6.56
C PHE A 160 -3.74 -10.96 -7.54
N PHE A 161 -4.85 -11.64 -7.24
CA PHE A 161 -5.38 -12.66 -8.15
C PHE A 161 -5.92 -12.06 -9.45
N LEU A 162 -6.57 -10.91 -9.39
CA LEU A 162 -7.08 -10.21 -10.57
C LEU A 162 -5.94 -9.74 -11.47
N SER A 163 -4.87 -9.19 -10.92
CA SER A 163 -3.74 -8.72 -11.72
C SER A 163 -3.03 -9.88 -12.41
N VAL A 164 -2.83 -11.01 -11.73
CA VAL A 164 -2.30 -12.23 -12.34
C VAL A 164 -3.23 -12.72 -13.47
N PHE A 165 -4.53 -12.81 -13.22
CA PHE A 165 -5.49 -13.30 -14.22
C PHE A 165 -5.58 -12.40 -15.46
N PHE A 166 -5.66 -11.08 -15.30
CA PHE A 166 -5.85 -10.16 -16.42
C PHE A 166 -4.56 -9.77 -17.12
N LEU A 167 -3.46 -9.55 -16.38
CA LEU A 167 -2.22 -9.08 -17.01
C LEU A 167 -1.41 -10.21 -17.63
N GLU A 168 -1.70 -11.49 -17.32
CA GLU A 168 -1.13 -12.62 -18.06
C GLU A 168 -1.89 -12.92 -19.35
N ASP A 169 -3.07 -12.35 -19.58
CA ASP A 169 -3.80 -12.47 -20.85
C ASP A 169 -3.22 -11.53 -21.91
N GLU A 170 -2.58 -12.10 -22.93
CA GLU A 170 -1.99 -11.34 -24.06
C GLU A 170 -3.02 -10.45 -24.76
N LYS A 171 -4.29 -10.84 -24.82
CA LYS A 171 -5.34 -10.00 -25.43
C LYS A 171 -5.57 -8.73 -24.62
N PHE A 172 -5.53 -8.84 -23.30
CA PHE A 172 -5.70 -7.71 -22.40
C PHE A 172 -4.48 -6.79 -22.41
N LEU A 173 -3.27 -7.35 -22.42
CA LEU A 173 -2.05 -6.57 -22.61
C LEU A 173 -2.05 -5.84 -23.94
N ASN A 174 -2.39 -6.52 -25.04
CA ASN A 174 -2.51 -5.89 -26.35
C ASN A 174 -3.58 -4.80 -26.39
N PHE A 175 -4.70 -4.99 -25.69
CA PHE A 175 -5.73 -3.95 -25.53
C PHE A 175 -5.19 -2.74 -24.75
N LEU A 176 -4.49 -2.95 -23.64
CA LEU A 176 -3.88 -1.86 -22.87
C LEU A 176 -2.86 -1.10 -23.71
N PHE A 177 -1.94 -1.81 -24.36
CA PHE A 177 -0.90 -1.22 -25.21
C PHE A 177 -1.38 -0.78 -26.61
N THR A 178 -2.69 -0.80 -26.89
CA THR A 178 -3.23 -0.07 -28.07
C THR A 178 -3.01 1.43 -27.95
N ARG A 179 -2.89 1.94 -26.72
CA ARG A 179 -2.49 3.31 -26.41
C ARG A 179 -0.99 3.37 -26.14
N SER A 180 -0.39 4.53 -26.36
CA SER A 180 0.99 4.74 -25.97
C SER A 180 1.16 4.56 -24.45
N ILE A 181 2.27 3.97 -24.02
CA ILE A 181 2.60 3.77 -22.60
C ILE A 181 2.51 5.11 -21.83
N GLU A 182 2.91 6.20 -22.48
CA GLU A 182 2.89 7.56 -21.93
C GLU A 182 1.46 8.04 -21.64
N GLU A 183 0.49 7.78 -22.53
CA GLU A 183 -0.92 8.13 -22.31
C GLU A 183 -1.53 7.37 -21.14
N ILE A 184 -1.24 6.07 -21.05
CA ILE A 184 -1.73 5.23 -19.94
C ILE A 184 -1.12 5.71 -18.63
N TYR A 185 0.18 5.99 -18.62
CA TYR A 185 0.88 6.52 -17.46
C TYR A 185 0.26 7.84 -16.99
N LEU A 186 0.03 8.78 -17.90
CA LEU A 186 -0.58 10.06 -17.57
C LEU A 186 -1.99 9.89 -17.00
N LEU A 187 -2.82 9.05 -17.63
CA LEU A 187 -4.19 8.80 -17.16
C LEU A 187 -4.21 8.16 -15.77
N VAL A 188 -3.36 7.15 -15.53
CA VAL A 188 -3.27 6.46 -14.25
C VAL A 188 -2.70 7.39 -13.16
N THR A 189 -1.68 8.20 -13.48
CA THR A 189 -1.12 9.16 -12.52
C THR A 189 -2.12 10.23 -12.11
N VAL A 190 -2.91 10.75 -13.04
CA VAL A 190 -3.99 11.70 -12.73
C VAL A 190 -5.06 11.05 -11.85
N ALA A 191 -5.53 9.85 -12.21
CA ALA A 191 -6.49 9.09 -11.41
C ALA A 191 -5.96 8.81 -9.99
N PHE A 192 -4.70 8.39 -9.89
CA PHE A 192 -3.99 8.15 -8.63
C PHE A 192 -4.00 9.39 -7.72
N ILE A 193 -3.59 10.56 -8.24
CA ILE A 193 -3.54 11.81 -7.46
C ILE A 193 -4.94 12.17 -6.95
N ILE A 194 -5.96 12.08 -7.82
CA ILE A 194 -7.34 12.42 -7.48
C ILE A 194 -7.85 11.50 -6.37
N ILE A 195 -7.72 10.18 -6.53
CA ILE A 195 -8.26 9.21 -5.58
C ILE A 195 -7.57 9.34 -4.22
N VAL A 196 -6.23 9.42 -4.19
CA VAL A 196 -5.47 9.55 -2.94
C VAL A 196 -5.82 10.85 -2.21
N SER A 197 -5.91 11.97 -2.95
CA SER A 197 -6.31 13.27 -2.39
C SER A 197 -7.72 13.25 -1.82
N LEU A 198 -8.66 12.61 -2.52
CA LEU A 198 -10.04 12.45 -2.07
C LEU A 198 -10.13 11.57 -0.81
N CYS A 199 -9.43 10.43 -0.77
CA CYS A 199 -9.32 9.59 0.42
C CYS A 199 -8.74 10.34 1.62
N PHE A 200 -7.69 11.12 1.41
CA PHE A 200 -7.07 11.93 2.45
C PHE A 200 -8.03 13.00 3.01
N THR A 201 -8.68 13.76 2.14
CA THR A 201 -9.61 14.82 2.55
C THR A 201 -10.82 14.25 3.31
N ILE A 202 -11.41 13.15 2.83
CA ILE A 202 -12.50 12.46 3.54
C ILE A 202 -12.04 12.00 4.92
N SER A 203 -10.85 11.40 5.02
CA SER A 203 -10.28 10.94 6.29
C SER A 203 -10.12 12.08 7.30
N VAL A 204 -9.64 13.25 6.87
CA VAL A 204 -9.52 14.43 7.74
C VAL A 204 -10.89 14.92 8.22
N ILE A 205 -11.86 15.01 7.32
CA ILE A 205 -13.24 15.44 7.66
C ILE A 205 -13.87 14.49 8.69
N VAL A 206 -13.71 13.18 8.49
CA VAL A 206 -14.26 12.15 9.38
C VAL A 206 -13.65 12.24 10.78
N VAL A 207 -12.33 12.47 10.88
CA VAL A 207 -11.66 12.60 12.18
C VAL A 207 -12.11 13.86 12.90
N ASN A 208 -12.17 15.01 12.22
CA ASN A 208 -12.62 16.27 12.84
C ASN A 208 -14.06 16.17 13.38
N LYS A 209 -14.98 15.58 12.60
CA LYS A 209 -16.37 15.38 13.04
C LYS A 209 -16.51 14.45 14.25
N LYS A 210 -15.57 13.52 14.44
CA LYS A 210 -15.60 12.58 15.59
C LYS A 210 -15.11 13.25 16.86
N ASP A 211 -14.13 14.14 16.78
CA ASP A 211 -13.64 14.88 17.93
C ASP A 211 -14.68 15.91 18.40
N GLU A 212 -15.33 16.63 17.48
CA GLU A 212 -16.42 17.59 17.80
C GLU A 212 -17.64 16.97 18.51
N ARG A 213 -17.82 15.64 18.45
CA ARG A 213 -18.94 14.94 19.12
C ARG A 213 -18.59 14.43 20.51
N ASN A 214 -17.31 14.43 20.88
CA ASN A 214 -16.84 13.91 22.16
C ASN A 214 -16.49 15.03 23.17
N ASP A 215 -16.62 16.29 22.76
CA ASP A 215 -16.57 17.50 23.61
C ASP A 215 -18.00 17.95 23.95
#